data_AF-R6BU22-F1
#
_entry.id   AF-R6BU22-F1
#
_cell.length_a   1.000
_cell.length_b   1.000
_cell.length_c   1.000
_cell.angle_alpha   90.00
_cell.angle_beta   90.00
_cell.angle_gamma   90.00
#
_symmetry.space_group_name_H-M   'P 1'
#
loop_
_entity.id
_entity.type
_entity.pdbx_description
1 polymer ?
#
loop_
_entity_poly.entity_id
_entity_poly.type
_entity_poly.pdbx_seq_one_letter_code
_entity_poly.pdbx_strand_id
1 'polypeptide(L)' 'MKIKWKGKTEFLSLTHGKIYDVLSVEKEWYRINDDSGESYLYPPEQFEVVEE' A
#
# COMPACT_ATOMS: atom_id res chain seq x y z
N MET A 1 8.18 7.12 -2.52
CA MET A 1 7.28 6.27 -3.33
C MET A 1 5.89 6.38 -2.76
N LYS A 2 4.94 6.97 -3.49
CA LYS A 2 3.51 6.95 -3.13
C LYS A 2 2.74 6.00 -4.03
N ILE A 3 1.90 5.17 -3.42
CA ILE A 3 1.13 4.15 -4.12
C ILE A 3 -0.35 4.24 -3.78
N LYS A 4 -1.21 4.00 -4.76
CA LYS A 4 -2.66 4.02 -4.62
C LYS A 4 -3.22 2.61 -4.68
N TRP A 5 -4.04 2.23 -3.69
CA TRP A 5 -4.66 0.90 -3.65
C TRP A 5 -5.75 0.75 -4.72
N LYS A 6 -5.61 -0.27 -5.59
CA LYS A 6 -6.60 -0.57 -6.66
C LYS A 6 -7.63 -1.63 -6.23
N GLY A 7 -7.34 -2.41 -5.19
CA GLY A 7 -8.21 -3.47 -4.69
C GLY A 7 -9.46 -2.94 -3.97
N LYS A 8 -10.33 -3.84 -3.47
CA LYS A 8 -11.53 -3.46 -2.71
C LYS A 8 -11.15 -2.90 -1.34
N THR A 9 -12.02 -2.09 -0.74
CA THR A 9 -11.86 -1.68 0.65
C THR A 9 -12.00 -2.89 1.57
N GLU A 10 -10.99 -3.13 2.40
CA GLU A 10 -10.94 -4.18 3.39
C GLU A 10 -10.87 -3.55 4.79
N PHE A 11 -11.73 -4.02 5.69
CA PHE A 11 -11.85 -3.44 7.03
C PHE A 11 -10.52 -3.54 7.79
N LEU A 12 -10.01 -2.40 8.26
CA LEU A 12 -8.72 -2.25 8.97
C LEU A 12 -7.48 -2.65 8.17
N SER A 13 -7.56 -2.89 6.87
CA SER A 13 -6.40 -3.15 6.01
C SER A 13 -6.20 -2.01 5.01
N LEU A 14 -6.79 -2.09 3.82
CA LEU A 14 -6.59 -1.07 2.78
C LEU A 14 -7.92 -0.51 2.27
N THR A 15 -7.98 0.79 2.08
CA THR A 15 -9.15 1.50 1.54
C THR A 15 -8.99 1.74 0.04
N HIS A 16 -9.99 1.36 -0.76
CA HIS A 16 -9.97 1.54 -2.22
C HIS A 16 -9.68 2.99 -2.60
N GLY A 17 -8.67 3.20 -3.46
CA GLY A 17 -8.29 4.50 -3.96
C GLY A 17 -7.52 5.39 -2.99
N LYS A 18 -7.26 4.93 -1.74
CA LYS A 18 -6.41 5.64 -0.80
C LYS A 18 -4.94 5.54 -1.23
N ILE A 19 -4.21 6.62 -0.97
CA ILE A 19 -2.77 6.72 -1.23
C ILE A 19 -2.03 6.39 0.06
N TYR A 20 -1.00 5.57 -0.08
CA TYR A 20 -0.11 5.10 0.98
C TYR A 20 1.33 5.47 0.64
N ASP A 21 2.10 5.78 1.68
CA ASP A 21 3.54 6.00 1.59
C ASP A 21 4.29 4.68 1.73
N VAL A 22 5.15 4.37 0.75
CA VAL A 22 6.05 3.21 0.80
C VAL A 22 7.20 3.52 1.74
N LEU A 23 7.28 2.75 2.83
CA LEU A 23 8.33 2.85 3.83
C LEU A 23 9.63 2.22 3.31
N SER A 24 9.52 1.04 2.69
CA SER A 24 10.64 0.28 2.13
C SER A 24 10.15 -0.67 1.03
N VAL A 25 11.07 -1.08 0.14
CA VAL A 25 10.85 -2.18 -0.80
C VAL A 25 11.67 -3.38 -0.33
N GLU A 26 11.00 -4.48 0.03
CA GLU A 26 11.64 -5.71 0.53
C GLU A 26 11.24 -6.87 -0.36
N LYS A 27 12.21 -7.56 -0.97
CA LYS A 27 11.96 -8.70 -1.89
C LYS A 27 10.90 -8.37 -2.94
N GLU A 28 10.99 -7.17 -3.54
CA GLU A 28 10.06 -6.65 -4.56
C GLU A 28 8.64 -6.32 -4.05
N TRP A 29 8.41 -6.37 -2.73
CA TRP A 29 7.14 -6.01 -2.10
C TRP A 29 7.22 -4.65 -1.41
N TYR A 30 6.09 -3.94 -1.36
CA TYR A 30 6.00 -2.65 -0.70
C TYR A 30 5.64 -2.83 0.77
N ARG A 31 6.50 -2.32 1.66
CA ARG A 31 6.13 -2.10 3.05
C ARG A 31 5.41 -0.77 3.18
N ILE A 32 4.15 -0.80 3.60
CA ILE A 32 3.34 0.41 3.88
C ILE A 32 2.72 0.32 5.27
N ASN A 33 2.39 1.47 5.85
CA ASN A 33 1.46 1.52 6.99
C ASN A 33 0.04 1.49 6.46
N ASP A 34 -0.72 0.48 6.85
CA ASP A 34 -2.11 0.31 6.42
C ASP A 34 -3.09 1.01 7.38
N ASP A 35 -4.40 0.83 7.18
CA ASP A 35 -5.43 1.54 7.94
C ASP A 35 -5.52 1.12 9.42
N SER A 36 -4.88 0.01 9.82
CA SER A 36 -4.72 -0.39 11.22
C SER A 36 -3.67 0.45 11.96
N GLY A 37 -2.78 1.13 11.24
CA GLY A 37 -1.60 1.81 11.80
C GLY A 37 -0.38 0.89 11.97
N GLU A 38 -0.48 -0.38 11.57
CA GLU A 38 0.65 -1.30 11.50
C GLU A 38 1.28 -1.32 10.10
N SER A 39 2.54 -1.77 10.01
CA SER A 39 3.23 -1.91 8.73
C SER A 39 3.23 -3.35 8.23
N TYR A 40 2.86 -3.56 6.97
CA TYR A 40 2.86 -4.88 6.34
C TYR A 40 3.40 -4.84 4.91
N LEU A 41 3.75 -6.01 4.38
CA LEU A 41 4.23 -6.16 3.00
C LEU A 41 3.07 -6.48 2.08
N TYR A 42 2.92 -5.69 1.02
CA TYR A 42 1.91 -5.89 0.01
C TYR A 42 2.53 -6.01 -1.39
N PRO A 43 1.94 -6.83 -2.28
CA PRO A 43 2.45 -7.03 -3.62
C PRO A 43 2.19 -5.79 -4.49
N PRO A 44 3.18 -5.32 -5.27
CA PRO A 44 3.12 -4.06 -6.01
C PRO A 44 2.03 -4.04 -7.09
N GLU A 45 1.68 -5.21 -7.64
CA GLU A 45 0.65 -5.38 -8.67
C GLU A 45 -0.74 -4.86 -8.25
N GLN A 46 -1.03 -4.81 -6.95
CA GLN A 46 -2.30 -4.32 -6.42
C GLN A 46 -2.36 -2.81 -6.27
N PHE A 47 -1.26 -2.10 -6.59
CA PHE A 47 -1.19 -0.65 -6.49
C PHE A 47 -0.90 0.04 -7.82
N GLU A 48 -1.16 1.33 -7.85
CA GLU A 48 -0.75 2.27 -8.88
C GLU A 48 0.27 3.25 -8.28
N VAL A 49 1.45 3.41 -8.89
CA VAL A 49 2.45 4.38 -8.41
C VAL A 49 1.99 5.78 -8.83
N VAL A 50 1.85 6.70 -7.88
CA VAL A 50 1.32 8.05 -8.11
C VAL A 50 2.37 9.16 -7.96
N GLU A 51 3.46 8.92 -7.23
CA GLU A 51 4.56 9.90 -7.03
C GLU A 51 5.85 9.18 -6.60
N GLU A 52 6.99 9.89 -6.71
CA GLU A 52 8.34 9.44 -6.31
C GLU A 52 8.34 8.75 -4.97
#